data_AF-A0AAW2L7Q3-F1
#
_entry.id   AF-A0AAW2L7Q3-F1
#
_cell.length_a   1.000
_cell.length_b   1.000
_cell.length_c   1.000
_cell.angle_alpha   90.00
_cell.angle_beta   90.00
_cell.angle_gamma   90.00
#
_symmetry.space_group_name_H-M   'P 1'
#
loop_
_entity.id
_entity.type
_entity.pdbx_description
1 polymer ?
#
loop_
_entity_poly.entity_id
_entity_poly.type
_entity_poly.pdbx_seq_one_letter_code
_entity_poly.pdbx_strand_id
1 'polypeptide(L)'
;MAAFHSRSNSFPSQSHPVMDVVEDHLCRLKSSESASTSTTSICANLLSLRDLHEGLNNMIQMPSVQQALSQGEGENWVNELLEESLRLVDLCGFSRDVVRSTKESIQDLESSIRRNRGENATGDDINAYVALRKKINKKISKCIKNLKSSNQSPTSLPAIGMMLKESEALDFSVLKSVLILLSGEKEGSKQRSWSLLSKFAQTKRVLSEIEQEKGAEDLCSLNIHKSRKGMDNITLKQLKSAEMSIQEIEEGLEALFRSLVITRVSLLNVLSH
;
A
#
# COMPACT_ATOMS: atom_id res chain seq x y z
N MET A 1 -36.05 -31.46 -48.20
CA MET A 1 -35.65 -30.04 -48.13
C MET A 1 -35.27 -29.77 -46.68
N ALA A 2 -34.00 -29.93 -46.33
CA ALA A 2 -33.53 -29.79 -44.95
C ALA A 2 -33.13 -28.32 -44.71
N ALA A 3 -33.81 -27.66 -43.78
CA ALA A 3 -33.50 -26.30 -43.36
C ALA A 3 -32.21 -26.32 -42.52
N PHE A 4 -31.13 -25.74 -43.05
CA PHE A 4 -29.91 -25.51 -42.29
C PHE A 4 -30.13 -24.33 -41.35
N HIS A 5 -30.23 -24.60 -40.05
CA HIS A 5 -30.11 -23.58 -39.02
C HIS A 5 -28.64 -23.21 -38.85
N SER A 6 -28.24 -22.07 -39.42
CA SER A 6 -26.97 -21.41 -39.10
C SER A 6 -27.00 -20.97 -37.64
N ARG A 7 -26.32 -21.71 -36.77
CA ARG A 7 -26.03 -21.28 -35.39
C ARG A 7 -24.94 -20.20 -35.46
N SER A 8 -25.29 -18.97 -35.10
CA SER A 8 -24.30 -17.90 -34.93
C SER A 8 -23.39 -18.25 -33.76
N ASN A 9 -22.10 -18.45 -34.05
CA ASN A 9 -21.08 -18.53 -33.02
C ASN A 9 -20.77 -17.10 -32.58
N SER A 10 -21.44 -16.62 -31.54
CA SER A 10 -21.00 -15.42 -30.83
C SER A 10 -19.63 -15.69 -30.23
N PHE A 11 -18.59 -15.07 -30.79
CA PHE A 11 -17.29 -14.99 -30.14
C PHE A 11 -17.48 -14.41 -28.73
N PRO A 12 -16.71 -14.85 -27.72
CA PRO A 12 -16.72 -14.20 -26.43
C PRO A 12 -16.43 -12.71 -26.66
N SER A 13 -17.30 -11.85 -26.15
CA SER A 13 -17.17 -10.41 -26.22
C SER A 13 -15.79 -10.02 -25.70
N GLN A 14 -14.95 -9.49 -26.58
CA GLN A 14 -13.61 -9.02 -26.22
C GLN A 14 -13.76 -7.90 -25.19
N SER A 15 -13.12 -8.06 -24.04
CA SER A 15 -13.07 -7.03 -23.00
C SER A 15 -12.46 -5.75 -23.57
N HIS A 16 -12.90 -4.60 -23.04
CA HIS A 16 -12.41 -3.32 -23.53
C HIS A 16 -10.95 -3.15 -23.11
N PRO A 17 -10.04 -2.65 -23.99
CA PRO A 17 -8.60 -2.57 -23.69
C PRO A 17 -8.24 -1.86 -22.38
N VAL A 18 -9.01 -0.83 -21.99
CA VAL A 18 -8.83 -0.11 -20.72
C VAL A 18 -9.12 -0.99 -19.50
N MET A 19 -10.11 -1.88 -19.60
CA MET A 19 -10.48 -2.79 -18.51
C MET A 19 -9.43 -3.90 -18.36
N ASP A 20 -8.87 -4.38 -19.47
CA ASP A 20 -7.76 -5.35 -19.46
C ASP A 20 -6.51 -4.77 -18.79
N VAL A 21 -6.22 -3.49 -19.01
CA VAL A 21 -5.09 -2.79 -18.36
C VAL A 21 -5.29 -2.73 -16.84
N VAL A 22 -6.48 -2.35 -16.37
CA VAL A 22 -6.78 -2.32 -14.93
C VAL A 22 -6.67 -3.71 -14.32
N GLU A 23 -7.20 -4.74 -14.99
CA GLU A 23 -7.11 -6.13 -14.54
C GLU A 23 -5.66 -6.63 -14.47
N ASP A 24 -4.80 -6.27 -15.43
CA ASP A 24 -3.36 -6.57 -15.39
C ASP A 24 -2.70 -5.93 -14.16
N HIS A 25 -2.96 -4.65 -13.91
CA HIS A 25 -2.44 -3.95 -12.73
C HIS A 25 -2.87 -4.64 -11.43
N LEU A 26 -4.15 -5.03 -11.31
CA LEU A 26 -4.68 -5.77 -10.17
C LEU A 26 -3.99 -7.12 -9.97
N CYS A 27 -3.89 -7.93 -11.02
CA CYS A 27 -3.25 -9.24 -10.99
C CYS A 27 -1.77 -9.14 -10.59
N ARG A 28 -1.07 -8.14 -11.12
CA ARG A 28 0.36 -7.92 -10.84
C ARG A 28 0.58 -7.48 -9.39
N LEU A 29 -0.25 -6.57 -8.88
CA LEU A 29 -0.22 -6.13 -7.48
C LEU A 29 -0.53 -7.28 -6.51
N LYS A 30 -1.59 -8.07 -6.76
CA LYS A 30 -1.91 -9.27 -5.99
C LYS A 30 -0.76 -10.27 -5.95
N SER A 31 -0.10 -10.48 -7.09
CA SER A 31 1.06 -11.38 -7.17
C SER A 31 2.25 -10.87 -6.33
N SER A 32 2.42 -9.54 -6.26
CA SER A 32 3.45 -8.88 -5.46
C SER A 32 3.12 -8.75 -3.95
N GLU A 33 1.86 -8.99 -3.55
CA GLU A 33 1.42 -8.90 -2.14
C GLU A 33 2.05 -9.98 -1.24
N SER A 34 2.66 -11.00 -1.83
CA SER A 34 3.34 -12.08 -1.11
C SER A 34 4.61 -11.59 -0.40
N ALA A 35 4.43 -11.17 0.86
CA ALA A 35 5.42 -11.15 1.95
C ALA A 35 6.69 -10.29 1.75
N SER A 36 6.67 -9.24 0.95
CA SER A 36 7.81 -8.32 0.87
C SER A 36 7.60 -7.09 1.76
N THR A 37 8.37 -7.03 2.85
CA THR A 37 8.42 -5.89 3.78
C THR A 37 9.60 -4.96 3.48
N SER A 38 10.26 -5.13 2.33
CA SER A 38 11.39 -4.28 1.93
C SER A 38 10.91 -2.91 1.46
N THR A 39 11.75 -1.90 1.66
CA THR A 39 11.52 -0.54 1.15
C THR A 39 11.30 -0.56 -0.35
N THR A 40 12.18 -1.25 -1.09
CA THR A 40 12.13 -1.36 -2.56
C THR A 40 10.82 -1.92 -3.07
N SER A 41 10.29 -2.98 -2.44
CA SER A 41 9.02 -3.57 -2.85
C SER A 41 7.84 -2.68 -2.50
N ILE A 42 7.89 -1.99 -1.36
CA ILE A 42 6.86 -1.02 -0.97
C ILE A 42 6.82 0.15 -1.96
N CYS A 43 7.97 0.69 -2.35
CA CYS A 43 8.06 1.73 -3.37
C CYS A 43 7.49 1.26 -4.72
N ALA A 44 7.84 0.05 -5.16
CA ALA A 44 7.29 -0.54 -6.39
C ALA A 44 5.76 -0.72 -6.33
N ASN A 45 5.23 -1.12 -5.17
CA ASN A 45 3.80 -1.27 -4.97
C ASN A 45 3.08 0.10 -4.96
N LEU A 46 3.66 1.14 -4.34
CA LEU A 46 3.12 2.50 -4.39
C LEU A 46 3.04 3.03 -5.83
N LEU A 47 4.09 2.82 -6.62
CA LEU A 47 4.10 3.18 -8.04
C LEU A 47 3.05 2.40 -8.85
N SER A 48 2.87 1.11 -8.54
CA SER A 48 1.88 0.27 -9.20
C SER A 48 0.44 0.67 -8.83
N LEU A 49 0.19 1.09 -7.58
CA LEU A 49 -1.10 1.64 -7.17
C LEU A 49 -1.40 2.96 -7.85
N ARG A 50 -0.40 3.85 -8.01
CA ARG A 50 -0.58 5.06 -8.83
C ARG A 50 -1.06 4.71 -10.23
N ASP A 51 -0.41 3.77 -10.90
CA ASP A 51 -0.78 3.35 -12.26
C ASP A 51 -2.18 2.70 -12.30
N LEU A 52 -2.50 1.88 -11.29
CA LEU A 52 -3.84 1.31 -11.14
C LEU A 52 -4.90 2.40 -11.04
N HIS A 53 -4.69 3.42 -10.20
CA HIS A 53 -5.63 4.54 -10.05
C HIS A 53 -5.75 5.41 -11.29
N GLU A 54 -4.66 5.61 -12.04
CA GLU A 54 -4.72 6.25 -13.35
C GLU A 54 -5.58 5.44 -14.33
N GLY A 55 -5.39 4.12 -14.37
CA GLY A 55 -6.22 3.19 -15.15
C GLY A 55 -7.69 3.20 -14.74
N LEU A 56 -7.97 3.16 -13.43
CA LEU A 56 -9.33 3.26 -12.88
C LEU A 56 -9.98 4.58 -13.25
N ASN A 57 -9.26 5.70 -13.13
CA ASN A 57 -9.76 7.00 -13.54
C ASN A 57 -10.13 7.02 -15.02
N ASN A 58 -9.28 6.49 -15.90
CA ASN A 58 -9.57 6.39 -17.33
C ASN A 58 -10.79 5.49 -17.60
N MET A 59 -10.93 4.39 -16.86
CA MET A 59 -12.08 3.49 -16.95
C MET A 59 -13.37 4.18 -16.51
N ILE A 60 -13.36 4.88 -15.36
CA ILE A 60 -14.53 5.60 -14.80
C ILE A 60 -15.01 6.70 -15.76
N GLN A 61 -14.11 7.34 -16.51
CA GLN A 61 -14.47 8.38 -17.48
C GLN A 61 -15.13 7.85 -18.76
N MET A 62 -15.17 6.52 -18.97
CA MET A 62 -15.81 5.94 -20.16
C MET A 62 -17.34 6.03 -20.07
N PRO A 63 -18.06 6.47 -21.12
CA PRO A 63 -19.53 6.60 -21.08
C PRO A 63 -20.27 5.31 -20.70
N SER A 64 -19.80 4.15 -21.17
CA SER A 64 -20.39 2.86 -20.84
C SER A 64 -20.22 2.48 -19.37
N VAL A 65 -19.08 2.84 -18.77
CA VAL A 65 -18.79 2.63 -17.35
C VAL A 65 -19.58 3.61 -16.50
N GLN A 66 -19.65 4.87 -16.90
CA GLN A 66 -20.48 5.89 -16.24
C GLN A 66 -21.95 5.46 -16.21
N GLN A 67 -22.48 5.00 -17.33
CA GLN A 67 -23.84 4.49 -17.40
C GLN A 67 -24.01 3.27 -16.50
N ALA A 68 -23.08 2.31 -16.51
CA ALA A 68 -23.15 1.15 -15.63
C ALA A 68 -23.09 1.52 -14.13
N LEU A 69 -22.28 2.52 -13.77
CA LEU A 69 -22.17 3.04 -12.41
C LEU A 69 -23.41 3.83 -11.99
N SER A 70 -24.00 4.64 -12.87
CA SER A 70 -25.23 5.40 -12.56
C SER A 70 -26.48 4.51 -12.47
N GLN A 71 -26.49 3.38 -13.18
CA GLN A 71 -27.60 2.42 -13.19
C GLN A 71 -27.49 1.38 -12.06
N GLY A 72 -26.42 1.41 -11.26
CA GLY A 72 -26.20 0.45 -10.17
C GLY A 72 -27.30 0.56 -9.11
N GLU A 73 -28.10 -0.49 -8.97
CA GLU A 73 -29.22 -0.53 -8.03
C GLU A 73 -28.74 -0.46 -6.57
N GLY A 74 -28.88 0.70 -5.94
CA GLY A 74 -28.81 0.87 -4.49
C GLY A 74 -28.00 2.06 -4.02
N GLU A 75 -28.67 3.09 -3.49
CA GLU A 75 -28.06 4.24 -2.81
C GLU A 75 -27.01 3.81 -1.75
N ASN A 76 -27.16 2.62 -1.17
CA ASN A 76 -26.24 2.05 -0.20
C ASN A 76 -24.83 1.75 -0.76
N TRP A 77 -24.72 1.16 -1.96
CA TRP A 77 -23.39 0.78 -2.49
C TRP A 77 -22.61 2.01 -2.96
N VAL A 78 -23.31 3.02 -3.50
CA VAL A 78 -22.72 4.30 -3.89
C VAL A 78 -22.14 5.01 -2.68
N ASN A 79 -22.91 5.14 -1.61
CA ASN A 79 -22.47 5.77 -0.37
C ASN A 79 -21.31 5.00 0.26
N GLU A 80 -21.34 3.66 0.24
CA GLU A 80 -20.24 2.82 0.74
C GLU A 80 -18.94 3.07 -0.04
N LEU A 81 -18.99 3.04 -1.38
CA LEU A 81 -17.84 3.29 -2.24
C LEU A 81 -17.26 4.71 -2.06
N LEU A 82 -18.13 5.72 -1.94
CA LEU A 82 -17.71 7.10 -1.69
C LEU A 82 -17.14 7.27 -0.28
N GLU A 83 -17.68 6.60 0.73
CA GLU A 83 -17.12 6.64 2.09
C GLU A 83 -15.76 5.93 2.15
N GLU A 84 -15.61 4.79 1.48
CA GLU A 84 -14.36 4.04 1.43
C GLU A 84 -13.27 4.78 0.68
N SER A 85 -13.58 5.38 -0.46
CA SER A 85 -12.62 6.21 -1.18
C SER A 85 -12.17 7.43 -0.34
N LEU A 86 -13.03 7.97 0.52
CA LEU A 86 -12.65 9.03 1.47
C LEU A 86 -11.68 8.49 2.51
N ARG A 87 -12.04 7.37 3.15
CA ARG A 87 -11.20 6.70 4.16
C ARG A 87 -9.83 6.34 3.62
N LEU A 88 -9.76 5.99 2.34
CA LEU A 88 -8.50 5.69 1.66
C LEU A 88 -7.64 6.94 1.46
N VAL A 89 -8.22 8.05 0.99
CA VAL A 89 -7.54 9.35 0.88
C VAL A 89 -7.03 9.80 2.26
N ASP A 90 -7.84 9.67 3.31
CA ASP A 90 -7.48 10.01 4.68
C ASP A 90 -6.32 9.14 5.20
N LEU A 91 -6.34 7.84 4.93
CA LEU A 91 -5.26 6.92 5.31
C LEU A 91 -3.95 7.23 4.57
N CYS A 92 -4.03 7.55 3.28
CA CYS A 92 -2.89 7.96 2.48
C CYS A 92 -2.31 9.28 3.02
N GLY A 93 -3.18 10.26 3.33
CA GLY A 93 -2.80 11.51 3.99
C GLY A 93 -2.10 11.29 5.33
N PHE A 94 -2.66 10.44 6.19
CA PHE A 94 -2.03 10.06 7.46
C PHE A 94 -0.65 9.41 7.25
N SER A 95 -0.53 8.51 6.26
CA SER A 95 0.74 7.85 5.92
C SER A 95 1.80 8.88 5.50
N ARG A 96 1.42 9.87 4.69
CA ARG A 96 2.31 10.98 4.29
C ARG A 96 2.81 11.77 5.49
N ASP A 97 1.93 12.11 6.43
CA ASP A 97 2.32 12.87 7.63
C ASP A 97 3.27 12.06 8.53
N VAL A 98 3.08 10.74 8.63
CA VAL A 98 3.97 9.84 9.35
C VAL A 98 5.35 9.76 8.68
N VAL A 99 5.41 9.65 7.35
CA VAL A 99 6.66 9.64 6.58
C VAL A 99 7.40 10.96 6.76
N ARG A 100 6.72 12.10 6.60
CA ARG A 100 7.30 13.43 6.83
C ARG A 100 7.87 13.58 8.23
N SER A 101 7.08 13.24 9.25
CA SER A 101 7.54 13.29 10.66
C SER A 101 8.75 12.37 10.91
N THR A 102 8.80 11.23 10.22
CA THR A 102 9.94 10.29 10.30
C THR A 102 11.20 10.91 9.70
N LYS A 103 11.07 11.48 8.51
CA LYS A 103 12.15 12.16 7.80
C LYS A 103 12.72 13.32 8.61
N GLU A 104 11.85 14.19 9.11
CA GLU A 104 12.23 15.33 9.97
C GLU A 104 13.02 14.85 11.19
N SER A 105 12.57 13.77 11.86
CA SER A 105 13.29 13.21 13.01
C SER A 105 14.68 12.67 12.66
N ILE A 106 14.87 12.14 11.45
CA ILE A 106 16.18 11.69 10.95
C ILE A 106 17.07 12.91 10.67
N GLN A 107 16.55 13.90 9.95
CA GLN A 107 17.28 15.13 9.61
C GLN A 107 17.70 15.94 10.84
N ASP A 108 16.88 15.97 11.88
CA ASP A 108 17.20 16.59 13.17
C ASP A 108 18.39 15.89 13.83
N LEU A 109 18.34 14.55 13.92
CA LEU A 109 19.41 13.75 14.50
C LEU A 109 20.72 13.89 13.70
N GLU A 110 20.65 13.86 12.37
CA GLU A 110 21.80 14.13 11.52
C GLU A 110 22.38 15.52 11.75
N SER A 111 21.52 16.53 11.90
CA SER A 111 21.95 17.90 12.13
C SER A 111 22.65 18.05 13.48
N SER A 112 22.18 17.37 14.52
CA SER A 112 22.88 17.30 15.81
C SER A 112 24.27 16.66 15.67
N ILE A 113 24.39 15.53 14.97
CA ILE A 113 25.69 14.86 14.72
C ILE A 113 26.65 15.77 13.95
N ARG A 114 26.16 16.46 12.90
CA ARG A 114 26.98 17.41 12.12
C ARG A 114 27.46 18.58 12.96
N ARG A 115 26.59 19.14 13.82
CA ARG A 115 26.95 20.24 14.74
C ARG A 115 28.00 19.80 15.76
N ASN A 116 28.00 18.53 16.16
CA ASN A 116 29.02 17.94 17.04
C ASN A 116 30.32 17.57 16.30
N ARG A 117 30.64 18.27 15.19
CA ARG A 117 31.85 18.08 14.36
C ARG A 117 32.06 16.65 13.82
N GLY A 118 30.98 15.89 13.66
CA GLY A 118 31.05 14.51 13.17
C GLY A 118 31.41 13.48 14.24
N GLU A 119 31.49 13.88 15.51
CA GLU A 119 31.42 12.97 16.64
C GLU A 119 30.01 12.35 16.76
N ASN A 120 29.88 11.27 17.51
CA ASN A 120 28.59 10.58 17.71
C ASN A 120 27.53 11.53 18.31
N ALA A 121 26.25 11.22 18.06
CA ALA A 121 25.13 11.94 18.66
C ALA A 121 25.23 11.95 20.19
N THR A 122 24.86 13.06 20.82
CA THR A 122 24.84 13.11 22.29
C THR A 122 23.72 12.21 22.84
N GLY A 123 23.83 11.82 24.11
CA GLY A 123 22.77 11.03 24.76
C GLY A 123 21.41 11.72 24.73
N ASP A 124 21.38 13.05 24.82
CA ASP A 124 20.15 13.85 24.79
C ASP A 124 19.53 13.91 23.38
N ASP A 125 20.35 14.05 22.33
CA ASP A 125 19.89 13.98 20.93
C ASP A 125 19.23 12.62 20.63
N ILE A 126 19.89 11.54 21.07
CA ILE A 126 19.37 10.17 20.93
C ILE A 126 18.05 10.02 21.68
N ASN A 127 17.96 10.53 22.91
CA ASN A 127 16.74 10.45 23.71
C ASN A 127 15.59 11.23 23.08
N ALA A 128 15.85 12.43 22.55
CA ALA A 128 14.86 13.26 21.86
C ALA A 128 14.32 12.55 20.61
N TYR A 129 15.21 12.01 19.77
CA TYR A 129 14.84 11.22 18.61
C TYR A 129 13.98 10.00 18.99
N VAL A 130 14.41 9.19 19.98
CA VAL A 130 13.64 8.04 20.47
C VAL A 130 12.26 8.45 20.98
N ALA A 131 12.16 9.58 21.70
CA ALA A 131 10.88 10.08 22.19
C ALA A 131 9.93 10.46 21.05
N LEU A 132 10.43 11.10 19.99
CA LEU A 132 9.65 11.40 18.78
C LEU A 132 9.21 10.11 18.06
N ARG A 133 10.12 9.16 17.84
CA ARG A 133 9.79 7.85 17.25
C ARG A 133 8.70 7.12 18.04
N LYS A 134 8.75 7.12 19.37
CA LYS A 134 7.70 6.54 20.22
C LYS A 134 6.34 7.21 20.02
N LYS A 135 6.29 8.54 19.87
CA LYS A 135 5.05 9.28 19.60
C LYS A 135 4.48 8.92 18.23
N ILE A 136 5.33 8.85 17.19
CA ILE A 136 4.96 8.43 15.84
C ILE A 136 4.39 7.01 15.88
N ASN A 137 5.12 6.05 16.46
CA ASN A 137 4.68 4.66 16.56
C ASN A 137 3.35 4.53 17.29
N LYS A 138 3.13 5.30 18.37
CA LYS A 138 1.83 5.31 19.07
C LYS A 138 0.67 5.74 18.16
N LYS A 139 0.89 6.74 17.29
CA LYS A 139 -0.11 7.18 16.29
C LYS A 139 -0.36 6.07 15.27
N ILE A 140 0.70 5.46 14.74
CA ILE A 140 0.59 4.37 13.77
C ILE A 140 -0.17 3.17 14.36
N SER A 141 0.21 2.69 15.54
CA SER A 141 -0.46 1.56 16.19
C SER A 141 -1.95 1.86 16.47
N LYS A 142 -2.32 3.12 16.74
CA LYS A 142 -3.72 3.52 16.88
C LYS A 142 -4.45 3.45 15.54
N CYS A 143 -3.85 3.97 14.48
CA CYS A 143 -4.39 3.89 13.11
C CYS A 143 -4.63 2.44 12.69
N ILE A 144 -3.60 1.58 12.75
CA ILE A 144 -3.69 0.16 12.35
C ILE A 144 -4.75 -0.61 13.14
N LYS A 145 -4.95 -0.30 14.43
CA LYS A 145 -6.02 -0.91 15.25
C LYS A 145 -7.41 -0.53 14.74
N ASN A 146 -7.60 0.70 14.28
CA ASN A 146 -8.87 1.20 13.77
C ASN A 146 -9.19 0.67 12.36
N LEU A 147 -8.19 0.26 11.57
CA LEU A 147 -8.41 -0.33 10.25
C LEU A 147 -9.14 -1.69 10.28
N LYS A 148 -9.09 -2.43 11.39
CA LYS A 148 -9.56 -3.83 11.46
C LYS A 148 -11.08 -4.03 11.49
N SER A 149 -11.89 -2.97 11.43
CA SER A 149 -13.34 -3.05 11.67
C SER A 149 -14.23 -3.02 10.41
N SER A 150 -13.67 -3.07 9.20
CA SER A 150 -14.46 -3.00 7.96
C SER A 150 -14.53 -4.36 7.26
N ASN A 151 -15.36 -5.27 7.78
CA ASN A 151 -15.76 -6.48 7.05
C ASN A 151 -17.25 -6.35 6.78
N GLN A 152 -17.62 -5.81 5.63
CA GLN A 152 -18.98 -5.90 5.13
C GLN A 152 -19.10 -7.08 4.16
N SER A 153 -20.23 -7.76 4.26
CA SER A 153 -20.57 -8.93 3.44
C SER A 153 -20.58 -8.57 1.95
N PRO A 154 -20.26 -9.51 1.05
CA PRO A 154 -20.25 -9.25 -0.38
C PRO A 154 -21.66 -8.90 -0.85
N THR A 155 -21.92 -7.60 -1.10
CA THR A 155 -23.01 -7.18 -1.96
C THR A 155 -22.70 -7.68 -3.36
N SER A 156 -23.71 -8.17 -4.09
CA SER A 156 -23.57 -8.56 -5.50
C SER A 156 -23.22 -7.34 -6.34
N LEU A 157 -21.93 -7.04 -6.50
CA LEU A 157 -21.45 -5.90 -7.27
C LEU A 157 -21.27 -6.26 -8.75
N PRO A 158 -21.55 -5.34 -9.68
CA PRO A 158 -21.10 -5.47 -11.07
C PRO A 158 -19.58 -5.63 -11.16
N ALA A 159 -19.08 -6.15 -12.29
CA ALA A 159 -17.63 -6.37 -12.49
C ALA A 159 -16.78 -5.12 -12.17
N ILE A 160 -17.22 -3.94 -12.57
CA ILE A 160 -16.56 -2.65 -12.27
C ILE A 160 -16.50 -2.39 -10.76
N GLY A 161 -17.59 -2.67 -10.03
CA GLY A 161 -17.64 -2.51 -8.58
C GLY A 161 -16.71 -3.49 -7.86
N MET A 162 -16.62 -4.73 -8.36
CA MET A 162 -15.65 -5.72 -7.87
C MET A 162 -14.20 -5.24 -8.06
N MET A 163 -13.86 -4.70 -9.24
CA MET A 163 -12.51 -4.16 -9.51
C MET A 163 -12.17 -2.98 -8.59
N LEU A 164 -13.13 -2.08 -8.33
CA LEU A 164 -12.95 -0.94 -7.42
C LEU A 164 -12.72 -1.40 -5.97
N LYS A 165 -13.53 -2.34 -5.47
CA LYS A 165 -13.35 -2.94 -4.14
C LYS A 165 -12.02 -3.69 -4.00
N GLU A 166 -11.59 -4.33 -5.08
CA GLU A 166 -10.33 -5.05 -5.10
C GLU A 166 -9.14 -4.09 -5.06
N SER A 167 -9.18 -3.01 -5.84
CA SER A 167 -8.20 -1.92 -5.76
C SER A 167 -8.12 -1.37 -4.34
N GLU A 168 -9.27 -1.08 -3.74
CA GLU A 168 -9.35 -0.55 -2.37
C GLU A 168 -8.64 -1.48 -1.37
N ALA A 169 -8.85 -2.79 -1.46
CA ALA A 169 -8.19 -3.76 -0.60
C ALA A 169 -6.66 -3.73 -0.75
N LEU A 170 -6.16 -3.64 -2.00
CA LEU A 170 -4.73 -3.51 -2.29
C LEU A 170 -4.16 -2.19 -1.76
N ASP A 171 -4.89 -1.09 -1.93
CA ASP A 171 -4.51 0.22 -1.41
C ASP A 171 -4.33 0.20 0.11
N PHE A 172 -5.33 -0.34 0.83
CA PHE A 172 -5.25 -0.52 2.28
C PHE A 172 -4.08 -1.42 2.69
N SER A 173 -3.83 -2.50 1.95
CA SER A 173 -2.75 -3.45 2.22
C SER A 173 -1.38 -2.79 2.09
N VAL A 174 -1.14 -2.04 1.02
CA VAL A 174 0.13 -1.33 0.79
C VAL A 174 0.32 -0.19 1.77
N LEU A 175 -0.69 0.65 2.00
CA LEU A 175 -0.60 1.74 2.98
C LEU A 175 -0.34 1.21 4.40
N LYS A 176 -0.99 0.10 4.77
CA LYS A 176 -0.71 -0.58 6.04
C LYS A 176 0.73 -1.09 6.10
N SER A 177 1.27 -1.62 5.00
CA SER A 177 2.66 -2.09 4.92
C SER A 177 3.66 -0.94 5.08
N VAL A 178 3.41 0.22 4.47
CA VAL A 178 4.18 1.45 4.70
C VAL A 178 4.20 1.82 6.20
N LEU A 179 3.03 1.83 6.84
CA LEU A 179 2.91 2.17 8.26
C LEU A 179 3.64 1.17 9.18
N ILE A 180 3.57 -0.13 8.86
CA ILE A 180 4.28 -1.18 9.60
C ILE A 180 5.80 -1.01 9.45
N LEU A 181 6.28 -0.79 8.21
CA LEU A 181 7.69 -0.54 7.91
C LEU A 181 8.22 0.62 8.76
N LEU A 182 7.50 1.74 8.79
CA LEU A 182 7.87 2.94 9.54
C LEU A 182 7.81 2.73 11.06
N SER A 183 6.89 1.89 11.55
CA SER A 183 6.82 1.58 12.99
C SER A 183 8.05 0.81 13.48
N GLY A 184 8.76 0.12 12.58
CA GLY A 184 9.82 -0.83 12.93
C GLY A 184 9.29 -2.08 13.65
N GLU A 185 7.97 -2.27 13.72
CA GLU A 185 7.38 -3.52 14.20
C GLU A 185 7.63 -4.59 13.13
N LYS A 186 8.35 -5.67 13.49
CA LYS A 186 8.25 -6.88 12.66
C LYS A 186 6.80 -7.34 12.75
N GLU A 187 6.18 -7.65 11.62
CA GLU A 187 4.93 -8.39 11.59
C GLU A 187 5.17 -9.75 12.28
N GLY A 188 4.85 -9.81 13.59
CA GLY A 188 5.40 -10.89 14.39
C GLY A 188 5.07 -10.85 15.88
N SER A 189 3.77 -10.89 16.22
CA SER A 189 3.27 -11.73 17.33
C SER A 189 1.73 -11.76 17.34
N LYS A 190 1.10 -12.26 16.26
CA LYS A 190 -0.30 -12.75 16.26
C LYS A 190 -0.68 -13.57 15.03
N GLN A 191 0.25 -13.95 14.17
CA GLN A 191 0.02 -14.94 13.13
C GLN A 191 0.07 -16.34 13.75
N ARG A 192 -0.98 -16.68 14.51
CA ARG A 192 -1.25 -18.05 15.01
C ARG A 192 -2.57 -18.61 14.47
N SER A 193 -3.09 -17.97 13.43
CA SER A 193 -4.30 -18.32 12.71
C SER A 193 -4.07 -17.62 11.38
N TRP A 194 -3.51 -18.28 10.36
CA TRP A 194 -4.29 -18.85 9.26
C TRP A 194 -3.49 -19.94 8.50
N SER A 195 -2.39 -20.45 9.06
CA SER A 195 -1.56 -21.49 8.42
C SER A 195 -2.12 -22.91 8.54
N LEU A 196 -3.44 -23.09 8.46
CA LEU A 196 -4.10 -24.41 8.57
C LEU A 196 -5.05 -24.77 7.42
N LEU A 197 -5.02 -24.05 6.29
CA LEU A 197 -5.78 -24.44 5.08
C LEU A 197 -4.92 -24.58 3.82
N SER A 198 -3.72 -25.14 3.96
CA SER A 198 -2.97 -25.70 2.82
C SER A 198 -2.40 -27.08 3.16
N LYS A 199 -3.29 -28.02 3.50
CA LYS A 199 -2.98 -29.45 3.44
C LYS A 199 -3.46 -30.00 2.10
N PHE A 200 -2.76 -29.66 1.02
CA PHE A 200 -2.71 -30.53 -0.15
C PHE A 200 -1.37 -30.32 -0.89
N ALA A 201 -0.76 -31.45 -1.27
CA ALA A 201 0.48 -31.60 -2.02
C ALA A 201 1.80 -31.22 -1.29
N GLN A 202 2.23 -32.13 -0.41
CA GLN A 202 3.64 -32.30 -0.08
C GLN A 202 4.27 -33.17 -1.18
N THR A 203 5.16 -32.64 -2.02
CA THR A 203 6.14 -33.48 -2.70
C THR A 203 7.45 -32.73 -2.96
N LYS A 204 8.50 -33.25 -2.33
CA LYS A 204 9.95 -33.12 -2.60
C LYS A 204 10.63 -31.75 -2.46
N ARG A 205 11.37 -31.66 -1.34
CA ARG A 205 12.65 -30.94 -1.20
C ARG A 205 13.59 -31.24 -2.38
N VAL A 206 14.14 -30.18 -2.97
CA VAL A 206 15.53 -30.13 -3.46
C VAL A 206 16.07 -28.74 -3.09
N LEU A 207 17.31 -28.72 -2.60
CA LEU A 207 18.06 -27.55 -2.17
C LEU A 207 18.10 -26.45 -3.24
N SER A 208 17.97 -25.21 -2.78
CA SER A 208 18.65 -24.05 -3.38
C SER A 208 18.96 -23.07 -2.26
N GLU A 209 20.07 -23.33 -1.60
CA GLU A 209 20.88 -22.33 -0.92
C GLU A 209 21.47 -21.45 -2.03
N ILE A 210 21.09 -20.17 -2.10
CA ILE A 210 21.81 -19.03 -2.70
C ILE A 210 20.86 -17.80 -2.66
N GLU A 211 21.43 -16.65 -2.34
CA GLU A 211 20.84 -15.30 -2.26
C GLU A 211 20.04 -14.95 -1.00
N GLN A 212 20.69 -15.17 0.15
CA GLN A 212 20.35 -14.50 1.40
C GLN A 212 21.46 -13.52 1.78
N GLU A 213 21.81 -12.57 0.89
CA GLU A 213 22.89 -11.61 1.18
C GLU A 213 22.71 -10.18 0.62
N LYS A 214 21.53 -9.81 0.10
CA LYS A 214 21.24 -8.39 -0.24
C LYS A 214 19.94 -7.82 0.33
N GLY A 215 18.98 -8.67 0.69
CA GLY A 215 17.69 -8.22 1.24
C GLY A 215 17.72 -7.81 2.72
N ALA A 216 18.74 -8.22 3.46
CA ALA A 216 18.87 -7.95 4.90
C ALA A 216 19.52 -6.58 5.21
N GLU A 217 20.21 -5.98 4.24
CA GLU A 217 20.91 -4.71 4.43
C GLU A 217 19.95 -3.52 4.37
N ASP A 218 18.87 -3.63 3.59
CA ASP A 218 17.89 -2.54 3.41
C ASP A 218 16.95 -2.38 4.64
N LEU A 219 16.60 -3.50 5.29
CA LEU A 219 15.78 -3.50 6.51
C LEU A 219 16.58 -3.02 7.75
N CYS A 220 17.91 -2.99 7.67
CA CYS A 220 18.76 -2.49 8.75
C CYS A 220 18.76 -0.96 8.85
N SER A 221 18.50 -0.23 7.76
CA SER A 221 18.50 1.25 7.76
C SER A 221 17.34 1.84 8.57
N LEU A 222 16.14 1.25 8.49
CA LEU A 222 14.99 1.64 9.33
C LEU A 222 14.95 0.94 10.71
N ASN A 223 15.77 -0.08 10.97
CA ASN A 223 15.80 -0.70 12.31
C ASN A 223 16.53 0.15 13.38
N ILE A 224 17.08 1.30 12.98
CA ILE A 224 17.60 2.36 13.85
C ILE A 224 16.59 2.76 14.97
N HIS A 225 15.29 2.52 14.76
CA HIS A 225 14.22 3.03 15.61
C HIS A 225 13.95 2.25 16.92
N LYS A 226 14.65 1.14 17.20
CA LYS A 226 14.18 0.16 18.21
C LYS A 226 14.58 0.43 19.67
N SER A 227 15.73 1.05 19.96
CA SER A 227 16.19 1.25 21.34
C SER A 227 17.45 2.11 21.43
N ARG A 228 17.63 2.78 22.58
CA ARG A 228 18.88 3.45 22.97
C ARG A 228 20.11 2.53 22.84
N LYS A 229 19.99 1.26 23.24
CA LYS A 229 21.09 0.26 23.16
C LYS A 229 21.58 -0.08 21.74
N GLY A 230 20.79 0.23 20.71
CA GLY A 230 21.18 0.03 19.30
C GLY A 230 21.65 1.31 18.61
N MET A 231 21.56 2.45 19.30
CA MET A 231 21.84 3.77 18.74
C MET A 231 23.28 4.25 19.01
N ASP A 232 23.99 3.58 19.93
CA ASP A 232 25.33 3.97 20.40
C ASP A 232 26.42 3.93 19.30
N ASN A 233 26.12 3.35 18.13
CA ASN A 233 27.02 3.26 16.97
C ASN A 233 26.34 3.66 15.64
N ILE A 234 25.33 4.54 15.69
CA ILE A 234 24.71 5.00 14.44
C ILE A 234 25.61 5.99 13.73
N THR A 235 25.97 5.61 12.50
CA THR A 235 26.78 6.45 11.64
C THR A 235 25.89 7.44 10.86
N LEU A 236 26.43 8.62 10.59
CA LEU A 236 25.81 9.59 9.66
C LEU A 236 25.46 8.94 8.31
N LYS A 237 26.26 7.96 7.86
CA LYS A 237 26.02 7.21 6.62
C LYS A 237 24.72 6.38 6.68
N GLN A 238 24.44 5.74 7.82
CA GLN A 238 23.22 4.97 8.01
C GLN A 238 21.97 5.86 8.06
N LEU A 239 22.05 7.03 8.72
CA LEU A 239 20.95 7.99 8.74
C LEU A 239 20.64 8.52 7.34
N LYS A 240 21.67 8.87 6.56
CA LYS A 240 21.50 9.31 5.17
C LYS A 240 20.87 8.24 4.29
N SER A 241 21.28 6.98 4.47
CA SER A 241 20.67 5.86 3.77
C SER A 241 19.19 5.73 4.12
N ALA A 242 18.84 5.84 5.40
CA ALA A 242 17.44 5.81 5.84
C ALA A 242 16.65 7.01 5.31
N GLU A 243 17.23 8.21 5.29
CA GLU A 243 16.59 9.41 4.72
C GLU A 243 16.26 9.22 3.23
N MET A 244 17.18 8.66 2.43
CA MET A 244 16.92 8.36 1.02
C MET A 244 15.78 7.35 0.83
N SER A 245 15.78 6.26 1.61
CA SER A 245 14.68 5.29 1.58
C SER A 245 13.33 5.94 1.96
N ILE A 246 13.33 6.83 2.95
CA ILE A 246 12.14 7.57 3.38
C ILE A 246 11.68 8.57 2.30
N GLN A 247 12.62 9.21 1.60
CA GLN A 247 12.34 10.11 0.47
C GLN A 247 11.60 9.38 -0.65
N GLU A 248 12.06 8.19 -1.05
CA GLU A 248 11.41 7.39 -2.09
C GLU A 248 9.96 7.01 -1.71
N ILE A 249 9.73 6.64 -0.44
CA ILE A 249 8.39 6.37 0.08
C ILE A 249 7.53 7.64 0.06
N GLU A 250 8.09 8.80 0.45
CA GLU A 250 7.39 10.09 0.44
C GLU A 250 6.90 10.45 -0.97
N GLU A 251 7.76 10.30 -1.97
CA GLU A 251 7.44 10.54 -3.38
C GLU A 251 6.38 9.58 -3.90
N GLY A 252 6.50 8.28 -3.59
CA GLY A 252 5.51 7.28 -3.97
C GLY A 252 4.13 7.55 -3.36
N LEU A 253 4.08 7.91 -2.08
CA LEU A 253 2.82 8.29 -1.41
C LEU A 253 2.24 9.59 -1.96
N GLU A 254 3.06 10.57 -2.31
CA GLU A 254 2.59 11.81 -2.91
C GLU A 254 1.95 11.56 -4.28
N ALA A 255 2.57 10.70 -5.10
CA ALA A 255 2.01 10.31 -6.39
C ALA A 255 0.67 9.55 -6.22
N LEU A 256 0.63 8.58 -5.30
CA LEU A 256 -0.58 7.83 -4.98
C LEU A 256 -1.70 8.74 -4.42
N PHE A 257 -1.37 9.66 -3.52
CA PHE A 257 -2.35 10.58 -2.95
C PHE A 257 -3.04 11.42 -4.03
N ARG A 258 -2.28 11.92 -5.00
CA ARG A 258 -2.84 12.67 -6.14
C ARG A 258 -3.75 11.79 -6.99
N SER A 259 -3.33 10.58 -7.34
CA SER A 259 -4.17 9.67 -8.13
C SER A 259 -5.46 9.28 -7.39
N LEU A 260 -5.39 9.03 -6.07
CA LEU A 260 -6.56 8.74 -5.24
C LEU A 260 -7.57 9.91 -5.22
N VAL A 261 -7.08 11.14 -5.06
CA VAL A 261 -7.94 12.33 -5.09
C VAL A 261 -8.61 12.48 -6.46
N ILE A 262 -7.87 12.26 -7.55
CA ILE A 262 -8.41 12.30 -8.92
C ILE A 262 -9.48 11.22 -9.11
N THR A 263 -9.20 9.97 -8.75
CA THR A 263 -10.16 8.85 -8.83
C THR A 263 -11.42 9.16 -8.04
N ARG A 264 -11.28 9.68 -6.81
CA ARG A 264 -12.42 10.09 -5.97
C ARG A 264 -13.25 11.18 -6.64
N VAL A 265 -12.63 12.20 -7.22
CA VAL A 265 -13.34 13.27 -7.94
C VAL A 265 -14.10 12.69 -9.13
N SER A 266 -13.49 11.77 -9.89
CA SER A 266 -14.17 11.09 -10.99
C SER A 266 -15.36 10.26 -10.53
N LEU A 267 -15.25 9.53 -9.41
CA LEU A 267 -16.38 8.81 -8.82
C LEU A 267 -17.50 9.77 -8.39
N LEU A 268 -17.17 10.86 -7.69
CA LEU A 268 -18.15 11.86 -7.26
C LEU A 268 -18.90 12.46 -8.44
N ASN A 269 -18.18 12.80 -9.51
CA ASN A 269 -18.78 13.38 -10.72
C ASN A 269 -19.76 12.41 -11.41
N VAL A 270 -19.53 11.10 -11.32
CA VAL A 270 -20.40 10.09 -11.96
C VAL A 270 -21.58 9.71 -11.07
N LEU A 271 -21.38 9.68 -9.74
CA LEU A 271 -22.32 9.11 -8.79
C LEU A 271 -23.18 10.13 -8.05
N SER A 272 -22.87 11.43 -8.13
CA SER A 272 -23.61 12.51 -7.45
C SER A 272 -24.69 13.16 -8.33
N HIS A 273 -25.08 12.51 -9.44
CA HIS A 273 -26.06 13.00 -10.41
C HIS A 273 -27.41 12.30 -10.31
#